data_AF-A0A2P7R332-F1
#
_entry.id   AF-A0A2P7R332-F1
#
_cell.length_a   1.000
_cell.length_b   1.000
_cell.length_c   1.000
_cell.angle_alpha   90.00
_cell.angle_beta   90.00
_cell.angle_gamma   90.00
#
_symmetry.space_group_name_H-M   'P 1'
#
loop_
_entity.id
_entity.type
_entity.pdbx_description
1 polymer ?
#
loop_
_entity_poly.entity_id
_entity_poly.type
_entity_poly.pdbx_seq_one_letter_code
_entity_poly.pdbx_strand_id
1 'polypeptide(L)'
;MFNWLKKLGRSPAQRQAGSRFEPVDYQGYRIQPDPQAEGGQYRLRGRILAERDGETREYLLIRADLLPSAEQAAELMIGKARRLIDESGDRLFD
;
A
#
# COMPACT_ATOMS: atom_id res chain seq x y z
N MET A 1 -3.52 -38.08 19.39
CA MET A 1 -2.71 -36.91 19.80
C MET A 1 -1.71 -36.56 18.70
N PHE A 2 -2.21 -36.19 17.52
CA PHE A 2 -1.39 -35.87 16.34
C PHE A 2 -2.15 -34.87 15.47
N ASN A 3 -2.02 -33.57 15.75
CA ASN A 3 -2.51 -32.52 14.85
C ASN A 3 -1.61 -31.28 14.84
N TRP A 4 -0.31 -31.48 15.06
CA TRP A 4 0.71 -30.42 15.09
C TRP A 4 1.30 -30.11 13.71
N LEU A 5 1.06 -30.95 12.70
CA LEU A 5 1.62 -30.84 11.35
C LEU A 5 0.65 -30.17 10.33
N LYS A 6 -0.02 -29.07 10.72
CA LYS A 6 -0.88 -28.28 9.80
C LYS A 6 -0.74 -26.76 9.95
N LYS A 7 0.40 -26.29 10.48
CA LYS A 7 0.71 -24.85 10.59
C LYS A 7 2.14 -24.50 10.20
N LEU A 8 2.66 -25.08 9.11
CA LEU A 8 3.73 -24.42 8.36
C LEU A 8 3.34 -24.32 6.89
N GLY A 9 3.23 -23.09 6.42
CA GLY A 9 3.16 -22.80 4.99
C GLY A 9 2.30 -21.59 4.60
N ARG A 10 2.59 -20.39 5.12
CA ARG A 10 2.68 -19.17 4.28
C ARG A 10 3.28 -18.02 5.10
N SER A 11 4.53 -17.74 4.78
CA SER A 11 5.30 -16.49 4.94
C SER A 11 5.03 -15.58 6.15
N PRO A 12 6.01 -15.32 7.03
CA PRO A 12 6.04 -14.03 7.69
C PRO A 12 6.30 -13.02 6.58
N ALA A 13 5.28 -12.28 6.15
CA ALA A 13 5.47 -11.12 5.29
C ALA A 13 6.28 -10.10 6.09
N GLN A 14 7.59 -10.28 6.02
CA GLN A 14 8.61 -9.27 5.86
C GLN A 14 8.27 -7.93 6.51
N ARG A 15 8.72 -7.76 7.75
CA ARG A 15 9.10 -6.49 8.41
C ARG A 15 8.69 -5.25 7.60
N GLN A 16 7.46 -4.78 7.77
CA GLN A 16 7.19 -3.39 7.44
C GLN A 16 7.56 -2.61 8.70
N ALA A 17 8.68 -1.88 8.62
CA ALA A 17 8.75 -0.61 9.32
C ALA A 17 7.49 0.13 8.84
N GLY A 18 6.44 0.12 9.66
CA GLY A 18 5.15 0.68 9.28
C GLY A 18 5.40 2.10 8.83
N SER A 19 4.89 2.45 7.66
CA SER A 19 4.80 3.86 7.31
C SER A 19 4.21 4.60 8.51
N ARG A 20 4.81 5.74 8.87
CA ARG A 20 4.32 6.56 10.00
C ARG A 20 2.89 7.07 9.80
N PHE A 21 2.35 6.88 8.59
CA PHE A 21 1.02 7.29 8.18
C PHE A 21 0.04 6.13 8.29
N GLU A 22 -1.14 6.42 8.83
CA GLU A 22 -2.18 5.43 8.98
C GLU A 22 -2.73 4.99 7.60
N PRO A 23 -2.95 3.68 7.40
CA PRO A 23 -3.66 3.19 6.23
C PRO A 23 -5.08 3.72 6.16
N VAL A 24 -5.58 3.92 4.95
CA VAL A 24 -6.94 4.39 4.69
C VAL A 24 -7.69 3.33 3.87
N ASP A 25 -8.79 2.83 4.40
CA ASP A 25 -9.68 1.94 3.63
C ASP A 25 -10.58 2.77 2.69
N TYR A 26 -10.73 2.32 1.44
CA TYR A 26 -11.51 2.98 0.41
C TYR A 26 -12.05 1.97 -0.61
N GLN A 27 -13.38 1.88 -0.76
CA GLN A 27 -14.06 0.99 -1.72
C GLN A 27 -13.60 -0.49 -1.68
N GLY A 28 -13.28 -1.01 -0.50
CA GLY A 28 -12.79 -2.39 -0.33
C GLY A 28 -11.29 -2.57 -0.64
N TYR A 29 -10.58 -1.49 -0.91
CA TYR A 29 -9.12 -1.43 -1.00
C TYR A 29 -8.54 -0.79 0.27
N ARG A 30 -7.30 -1.14 0.59
CA ARG A 30 -6.52 -0.51 1.66
C ARG A 30 -5.37 0.29 1.06
N ILE A 31 -5.36 1.59 1.28
CA ILE A 31 -4.34 2.51 0.80
C ILE A 31 -3.32 2.73 1.91
N GLN A 32 -2.05 2.43 1.64
CA GLN A 32 -0.93 2.60 2.56
C GLN A 32 0.04 3.63 1.99
N PRO A 33 -0.09 4.92 2.33
CA PRO A 33 0.90 5.92 1.93
C PRO A 33 2.25 5.56 2.55
N ASP A 34 3.32 5.64 1.77
CA ASP A 34 4.70 5.36 2.20
C ASP A 34 5.67 6.34 1.52
N PRO A 35 5.60 7.65 1.84
CA PRO A 35 6.45 8.66 1.22
C PRO A 35 7.93 8.36 1.40
N GLN A 36 8.68 8.43 0.31
CA GLN A 36 10.10 8.09 0.33
C GLN A 36 10.95 9.36 0.30
N ALA A 37 11.82 9.54 1.30
CA ALA A 37 12.75 10.66 1.32
C ALA A 37 13.77 10.57 0.17
N GLU A 38 13.97 11.67 -0.55
CA GLU A 38 14.89 11.79 -1.68
C GLU A 38 15.39 13.23 -1.79
N GLY A 39 16.69 13.45 -1.63
CA GLY A 39 17.30 14.78 -1.83
C GLY A 39 16.76 15.90 -0.93
N GLY A 40 16.25 15.58 0.26
CA GLY A 40 15.63 16.56 1.17
C GLY A 40 14.14 16.84 0.87
N GLN A 41 13.58 16.16 -0.13
CA GLN A 41 12.15 16.14 -0.43
C GLN A 41 11.59 14.72 -0.23
N TYR A 42 10.30 14.54 -0.47
CA TYR A 42 9.61 13.27 -0.32
C TYR A 42 8.88 12.91 -1.61
N ARG A 43 9.26 11.78 -2.19
CA ARG A 43 8.59 11.18 -3.34
C ARG A 43 7.22 10.68 -2.94
N LEU A 44 6.22 11.03 -3.75
CA LEU A 44 4.87 10.49 -3.62
C LEU A 44 4.92 8.99 -3.95
N ARG A 45 4.76 8.18 -2.91
CA ARG A 45 4.81 6.72 -2.97
C ARG A 45 3.83 6.13 -1.96
N GLY A 46 3.25 4.99 -2.32
CA GLY A 46 2.48 4.15 -1.41
C GLY A 46 1.93 2.90 -2.08
N ARG A 47 1.23 2.07 -1.33
CA ARG A 47 0.69 0.79 -1.79
C ARG A 47 -0.83 0.81 -1.75
N ILE A 48 -1.45 0.10 -2.66
CA ILE A 48 -2.88 -0.19 -2.66
C ILE A 48 -3.01 -1.70 -2.52
N LEU A 49 -3.76 -2.15 -1.52
CA LEU A 49 -3.97 -3.57 -1.24
C LEU A 49 -5.42 -3.93 -1.47
N ALA A 50 -5.66 -5.11 -2.02
CA ALA A 50 -6.99 -5.70 -2.17
C ALA A 50 -6.94 -7.16 -1.75
N GLU A 51 -8.01 -7.65 -1.14
CA GLU A 51 -8.20 -9.08 -0.93
C GLU A 51 -9.10 -9.65 -2.04
N ARG A 52 -8.58 -10.65 -2.76
CA ARG A 52 -9.27 -11.34 -3.86
C ARG A 52 -9.00 -12.82 -3.77
N ASP A 53 -10.04 -13.65 -3.77
CA ASP A 53 -9.96 -15.11 -3.70
C ASP A 53 -9.13 -15.65 -2.51
N GLY A 54 -9.10 -14.92 -1.39
CA GLY A 54 -8.29 -15.26 -0.22
C GLY A 54 -6.79 -14.93 -0.35
N GLU A 55 -6.40 -14.20 -1.40
CA GLU A 55 -5.05 -13.71 -1.61
C GLU A 55 -5.02 -12.17 -1.55
N THR A 56 -4.03 -11.62 -0.83
CA THR A 56 -3.77 -10.19 -0.81
C THR A 56 -2.96 -9.80 -2.05
N ARG A 57 -3.55 -8.97 -2.91
CA ARG A 57 -2.85 -8.33 -4.02
C ARG A 57 -2.35 -6.95 -3.60
N GLU A 58 -1.18 -6.56 -4.08
CA GLU A 58 -0.54 -5.27 -3.78
C GLU A 58 -0.19 -4.57 -5.10
N TYR A 59 -0.53 -3.29 -5.20
CA TYR A 59 -0.11 -2.40 -6.28
C TYR A 59 0.73 -1.26 -5.70
N LEU A 60 1.97 -1.13 -6.17
CA LEU A 60 2.89 -0.09 -5.73
C LEU A 60 2.74 1.15 -6.61
N LEU A 61 2.17 2.21 -6.03
CA LEU A 61 2.08 3.51 -6.67
C LEU A 61 3.33 4.33 -6.35
N ILE A 62 4.14 4.62 -7.37
CA ILE A 62 5.27 5.57 -7.29
C ILE A 62 5.06 6.65 -8.34
N ARG A 63 5.24 7.91 -7.95
CA ARG A 63 5.15 9.05 -8.85
C ARG A 63 6.47 9.81 -8.91
N ALA A 64 6.65 10.59 -9.97
CA ALA A 64 7.81 11.47 -10.14
C ALA A 64 7.77 12.70 -9.21
N ASP A 65 6.58 13.04 -8.71
CA ASP A 65 6.33 14.17 -7.83
C ASP A 65 7.15 14.10 -6.52
N LEU A 66 7.88 15.18 -6.21
CA LEU A 66 8.63 15.39 -4.96
C LEU A 66 7.97 16.52 -4.16
N LEU A 67 7.69 16.28 -2.89
CA LEU A 67 7.00 17.21 -1.99
C LEU A 67 7.93 17.64 -0.84
N PRO A 68 7.77 18.83 -0.28
CA PRO A 68 8.65 19.34 0.78
C PRO A 68 8.45 18.63 2.13
N SER A 69 7.34 17.91 2.32
CA SER A 69 7.03 17.19 3.56
C SER A 69 6.42 15.83 3.25
N ALA A 70 6.75 14.85 4.11
CA ALA A 70 6.16 13.53 4.04
C ALA A 70 4.65 13.57 4.30
N GLU A 71 4.13 14.44 5.17
CA GLU A 71 2.69 14.58 5.39
C GLU A 71 1.96 14.99 4.11
N GLN A 72 2.50 15.98 3.40
CA GLN A 72 1.92 16.41 2.12
C GLN A 72 2.00 15.31 1.06
N ALA A 73 3.11 14.58 1.00
CA ALA A 73 3.26 13.44 0.09
C ALA A 73 2.26 12.31 0.42
N ALA A 74 1.98 12.05 1.69
CA ALA A 74 1.03 11.02 2.13
C ALA A 74 -0.42 11.40 1.77
N GLU A 75 -0.84 12.62 2.10
CA GLU A 75 -2.19 13.12 1.77
C GLU A 75 -2.44 13.11 0.25
N LEU A 76 -1.46 13.59 -0.52
CA LEU A 76 -1.55 13.56 -1.98
C LEU A 76 -1.52 12.13 -2.52
N MET A 77 -0.73 11.23 -1.93
CA MET A 77 -0.74 9.81 -2.30
C MET A 77 -2.14 9.21 -2.13
N ILE A 78 -2.79 9.44 -0.98
CA ILE A 78 -4.14 8.93 -0.71
C ILE A 78 -5.12 9.44 -1.76
N GLY A 79 -5.11 10.75 -2.05
CA GLY A 79 -5.97 11.33 -3.08
C GLY A 79 -5.74 10.73 -4.48
N LYS A 80 -4.48 10.49 -4.86
CA LYS A 80 -4.13 9.85 -6.13
C LYS A 80 -4.54 8.38 -6.17
N ALA A 81 -4.36 7.65 -5.08
CA ALA A 81 -4.76 6.25 -4.97
C ALA A 81 -6.28 6.10 -5.09
N ARG A 82 -7.07 6.97 -4.43
CA ARG A 82 -8.54 6.97 -4.56
C ARG A 82 -8.98 7.16 -6.01
N ARG A 83 -8.45 8.18 -6.67
CA ARG A 83 -8.76 8.43 -8.08
C ARG A 83 -8.35 7.26 -8.99
N LEU A 84 -7.19 6.67 -8.73
CA LEU A 84 -6.72 5.51 -9.48
C LEU A 84 -7.64 4.29 -9.29
N ILE A 85 -8.12 4.07 -8.06
CA ILE A 85 -9.13 3.05 -7.73
C ILE A 85 -10.44 3.35 -8.46
N ASP A 86 -10.90 4.60 -8.50
CA ASP A 86 -12.12 4.98 -9.22
C ASP A 86 -12.03 4.71 -10.72
N GLU A 87 -10.87 5.00 -11.31
CA GLU A 87 -10.64 4.87 -12.76
C GLU A 87 -10.37 3.43 -13.19
N SER A 88 -9.64 2.65 -12.39
CA SER A 88 -9.14 1.31 -12.78
C SER A 88 -9.76 0.16 -11.99
N GLY A 89 -10.16 0.37 -10.75
CA GLY A 89 -10.69 -0.65 -9.85
C GLY A 89 -9.78 -1.87 -9.76
N ASP A 90 -10.35 -3.06 -9.98
CA ASP A 90 -9.63 -4.32 -9.90
C ASP A 90 -8.54 -4.51 -10.96
N ARG A 91 -8.60 -3.76 -12.07
CA ARG A 91 -7.60 -3.82 -13.14
C ARG A 91 -6.22 -3.33 -12.68
N LEU A 92 -6.11 -2.74 -11.48
CA LEU A 92 -4.84 -2.38 -10.87
C LEU A 92 -3.95 -3.58 -10.53
N PHE A 93 -4.54 -4.78 -10.45
CA PHE A 93 -3.84 -5.99 -9.99
C PHE A 93 -3.82 -7.10 -11.05
N ASP A 94 -4.04 -6.74 -12.31
CA ASP A 94 -3.91 -7.63 -13.47
C ASP A 94 -2.45 -7.67 -13.96
#